data_AF-A0A9E7KUK9-F1
#
_entry.id   AF-A0A9E7KUK9-F1
#
_cell.length_a   1.000
_cell.length_b   1.000
_cell.length_c   1.000
_cell.angle_alpha   90.00
_cell.angle_beta   90.00
_cell.angle_gamma   90.00
#
_symmetry.space_group_name_H-M   'P 1'
#
loop_
_entity.id
_entity.type
_entity.pdbx_description
1 polymer ?
#
loop_
_entity_poly.entity_id
_entity_poly.type
_entity_poly.pdbx_seq_one_letter_code
_entity_poly.pdbx_strand_id
1 'polypeptide(L)'
;RRHRHRSLLVYCREAGEFLHHDSCRSANRCHAEQLFHGVSGFVDDGGEPPRFTPQQTNAHDCGLFVMAIAKVVYDWYVARGGCADGEDRWFAALKEEVDADAVDKLRDEVLSLMEP
;
A
#
# COMPACT_ATOMS: atom_id res chain seq x y z
N ARG A 1 10.45 -17.70 16.08
CA ARG A 1 10.13 -17.61 14.63
C ARG A 1 10.11 -16.13 14.27
N ARG A 2 10.91 -15.67 13.30
CA ARG A 2 10.79 -14.28 12.81
C ARG A 2 9.48 -14.18 12.04
N HIS A 3 8.54 -13.37 12.51
CA HIS A 3 7.35 -13.05 11.74
C HIS A 3 7.77 -12.25 10.50
N ARG A 4 7.36 -12.71 9.31
CA ARG A 4 7.62 -12.02 8.05
C ARG A 4 6.54 -10.96 7.86
N HIS A 5 6.92 -9.69 8.02
CA HIS A 5 6.04 -8.56 7.74
C HIS A 5 6.10 -8.18 6.26
N ARG A 6 4.98 -7.71 5.71
CA ARG A 6 4.86 -7.27 4.32
C ARG A 6 4.27 -5.86 4.33
N SER A 7 4.83 -5.00 3.48
CA SER A 7 4.40 -3.62 3.27
C SER A 7 4.48 -3.31 1.78
N LEU A 8 3.84 -2.24 1.34
CA LEU A 8 3.79 -1.82 -0.06
C LEU A 8 4.54 -0.49 -0.24
N LEU A 9 5.37 -0.38 -1.27
CA LEU A 9 5.98 0.88 -1.70
C LEU A 9 5.44 1.22 -3.08
N VAL A 10 4.84 2.41 -3.23
CA VAL A 10 4.24 2.89 -4.47
C VAL A 10 5.04 4.07 -5.00
N TYR A 11 5.43 4.02 -6.28
CA TYR A 11 6.06 5.15 -6.97
C TYR A 11 5.05 5.87 -7.86
N CYS A 12 4.90 7.17 -7.68
CA CYS A 12 4.07 8.03 -8.51
C CYS A 12 4.95 8.90 -9.41
N ARG A 13 5.09 8.52 -10.68
CA ARG A 13 6.00 9.17 -11.63
C ARG A 13 5.75 10.67 -11.81
N GLU A 14 4.49 11.08 -11.93
CA GLU A 14 4.14 12.48 -12.20
C GLU A 14 4.42 13.40 -11.01
N ALA A 15 4.29 12.88 -9.80
CA ALA A 15 4.68 13.60 -8.59
C ALA A 15 6.18 13.46 -8.27
N GLY A 16 6.88 12.51 -8.91
CA GLY A 16 8.23 12.09 -8.53
C GLY A 16 8.30 11.51 -7.12
N GLU A 17 7.18 11.04 -6.54
CA GLU A 17 7.12 10.70 -5.11
C GLU A 17 7.01 9.19 -4.86
N PHE A 18 7.62 8.76 -3.76
CA PHE A 18 7.43 7.44 -3.17
C PHE A 18 6.49 7.49 -1.96
N LEU A 19 5.65 6.47 -1.85
CA LEU A 19 4.66 6.33 -0.79
C LEU A 19 4.73 4.93 -0.19
N HIS A 20 5.18 4.82 1.05
CA HIS A 20 5.18 3.58 1.83
C HIS A 20 3.87 3.39 2.58
N HIS A 21 3.28 2.21 2.37
CA HIS A 21 2.12 1.71 3.10
C HIS A 21 2.51 0.53 3.97
N ASP A 22 2.48 0.74 5.28
CA ASP A 22 2.80 -0.25 6.30
C ASP A 22 1.69 -0.37 7.34
N SER A 23 1.03 -1.53 7.35
CA SER A 23 -0.06 -1.84 8.27
C SER A 23 0.41 -2.14 9.71
N CYS A 24 1.72 -2.15 9.98
CA CYS A 24 2.30 -2.44 11.29
C CYS A 24 3.28 -1.35 11.74
N ARG A 25 2.78 -0.14 12.01
CA ARG A 25 3.52 0.97 12.65
C ARG A 25 4.89 1.23 12.01
N SER A 26 4.95 1.15 10.68
CA SER A 26 6.18 1.35 9.91
C SER A 26 7.30 0.34 10.24
N ALA A 27 6.95 -0.89 10.59
CA ALA A 27 7.89 -1.98 10.89
C ALA A 27 8.89 -2.25 9.74
N ASN A 28 8.51 -1.99 8.49
CA ASN A 28 9.35 -2.10 7.31
C ASN A 28 9.96 -0.77 6.85
N ARG A 29 9.93 0.32 7.64
CA ARG A 29 10.44 1.63 7.21
C ARG A 29 11.87 1.56 6.68
N CYS A 30 12.80 0.97 7.43
CA CYS A 30 14.19 0.88 6.98
C CYS A 30 14.33 0.07 5.68
N HIS A 31 13.46 -0.92 5.45
CA HIS A 31 13.45 -1.70 4.21
C HIS A 31 12.85 -0.90 3.05
N ALA A 32 11.84 -0.08 3.30
CA ALA A 32 11.28 0.84 2.31
C ALA A 32 12.28 1.94 1.92
N GLU A 33 12.97 2.54 2.89
CA GLU A 33 14.05 3.51 2.66
C GLU A 33 15.20 2.91 1.84
N GLN A 34 15.63 1.69 2.18
CA GLN A 34 16.65 0.96 1.41
C GLN A 34 16.21 0.72 -0.03
N LEU A 35 14.96 0.30 -0.24
CA LEU A 35 14.41 0.08 -1.57
C LEU A 35 14.35 1.40 -2.35
N PHE A 36 13.81 2.46 -1.74
CA PHE A 36 13.77 3.82 -2.29
C PHE A 36 15.14 4.26 -2.77
N HIS A 37 16.16 4.24 -1.91
CA HIS A 37 17.53 4.62 -2.29
C HIS A 37 18.12 3.72 -3.39
N GLY A 38 17.76 2.43 -3.40
CA GLY A 38 18.20 1.51 -4.43
C GLY A 38 17.61 1.79 -5.80
N VAL A 39 16.42 2.41 -5.86
CA VAL A 39 15.70 2.69 -7.12
C VAL A 39 15.68 4.16 -7.52
N SER A 40 15.99 5.09 -6.60
CA SER A 40 15.90 6.54 -6.85
C SER A 40 16.83 7.01 -7.96
N GLY A 41 17.98 6.36 -8.17
CA GLY A 41 18.87 6.64 -9.30
C GLY A 41 18.30 6.32 -10.68
N PHE A 42 17.15 5.64 -10.75
CA PHE A 42 16.48 5.23 -11.99
C PHE A 42 15.16 5.97 -12.25
N VAL A 43 14.73 6.84 -11.32
CA VAL A 43 13.43 7.52 -11.41
C VAL A 43 13.56 9.01 -11.03
N ASP A 44 12.56 9.83 -11.39
CA ASP A 44 12.52 11.22 -10.95
C ASP A 44 12.31 11.26 -9.42
N ASP A 45 13.23 11.94 -8.72
CA ASP A 45 13.39 11.83 -7.26
C ASP A 45 12.60 12.91 -6.53
N GLY A 46 11.83 12.46 -5.55
CA GLY A 46 10.99 13.26 -4.67
C GLY A 46 10.85 12.50 -3.35
N GLY A 47 10.95 13.24 -2.25
CA GLY A 47 10.96 12.67 -0.90
C GLY A 47 9.66 11.96 -0.53
N GLU A 48 9.70 11.28 0.61
CA GLU A 48 8.55 10.55 1.16
C GLU A 48 7.84 11.36 2.24
N PRO A 49 6.67 11.95 1.98
CA PRO A 49 5.80 12.41 3.06
C PRO A 49 5.07 11.20 3.68
N PRO A 50 5.10 11.03 5.02
CA PRO A 50 4.27 10.02 5.66
C PRO A 50 2.80 10.35 5.43
N ARG A 51 2.05 9.39 4.89
CA ARG A 51 0.62 9.50 4.68
C ARG A 51 -0.11 8.33 5.34
N PHE A 52 -1.42 8.51 5.53
CA PHE A 52 -2.26 7.56 6.26
C PHE A 52 -2.17 6.14 5.69
N THR A 53 -2.01 5.16 6.58
CA THR A 53 -2.15 3.73 6.26
C THR A 53 -2.99 3.04 7.33
N PRO A 54 -4.06 2.32 6.96
CA PRO A 54 -4.81 1.47 7.88
C PRO A 54 -3.91 0.50 8.64
N GLN A 55 -4.12 0.37 9.95
CA GLN A 55 -3.27 -0.44 10.82
C GLN A 55 -3.93 -1.77 11.14
N GLN A 56 -3.21 -2.87 10.93
CA GLN A 56 -3.66 -4.20 11.32
C GLN A 56 -3.63 -4.32 12.86
N THR A 57 -4.60 -5.05 13.42
CA THR A 57 -4.66 -5.34 14.85
C THR A 57 -4.20 -6.76 15.20
N ASN A 58 -3.93 -7.59 14.19
CA ASN A 58 -3.42 -8.96 14.34
C ASN A 58 -2.00 -9.12 13.76
N ALA A 59 -1.45 -10.33 13.79
CA ALA A 59 -0.06 -10.61 13.42
C ALA A 59 0.14 -11.26 12.03
N HIS A 60 -0.92 -11.44 11.23
CA HIS A 60 -0.87 -12.25 10.01
C HIS A 60 -1.43 -11.57 8.75
N ASP A 61 -2.24 -10.53 8.88
CA ASP A 61 -2.91 -9.90 7.74
C ASP A 61 -2.09 -8.90 6.93
N CYS A 62 -0.83 -8.65 7.30
CA CYS A 62 0.03 -7.72 6.57
C CYS A 62 0.03 -7.93 5.03
N GLY A 63 -0.10 -9.18 4.58
CA GLY A 63 -0.21 -9.49 3.14
C GLY A 63 -1.56 -9.07 2.53
N LEU A 64 -2.65 -9.23 3.27
CA LEU A 64 -3.98 -8.86 2.79
C LEU A 64 -4.17 -7.34 2.81
N PHE A 65 -3.62 -6.64 3.81
CA PHE A 65 -3.55 -5.18 3.78
C PHE A 65 -2.78 -4.68 2.56
N VAL A 66 -1.64 -5.29 2.21
CA VAL A 66 -0.92 -4.97 0.97
C VAL A 66 -1.81 -5.16 -0.27
N MET A 67 -2.56 -6.27 -0.35
CA MET A 67 -3.46 -6.54 -1.48
C MET A 67 -4.63 -5.54 -1.56
N ALA A 68 -5.29 -5.26 -0.44
CA ALA A 68 -6.40 -4.32 -0.37
C ALA A 68 -5.96 -2.89 -0.76
N ILE A 69 -4.83 -2.44 -0.22
CA ILE A 69 -4.24 -1.13 -0.57
C ILE A 69 -3.86 -1.09 -2.05
N ALA A 70 -3.22 -2.14 -2.58
CA ALA A 70 -2.86 -2.21 -4.00
C ALA A 70 -4.09 -2.14 -4.92
N LYS A 71 -5.20 -2.78 -4.53
CA LYS A 71 -6.47 -2.69 -5.26
C LYS A 71 -7.00 -1.26 -5.28
N VAL A 72 -7.03 -0.58 -4.13
CA VAL A 72 -7.48 0.83 -4.05
C VAL A 72 -6.60 1.77 -4.89
N VAL A 73 -5.27 1.58 -4.86
CA VAL A 73 -4.33 2.33 -5.71
C VAL A 73 -4.62 2.10 -7.19
N TYR A 74 -4.82 0.84 -7.58
CA TYR A 74 -5.11 0.45 -8.96
C TYR A 74 -6.45 1.02 -9.45
N ASP A 75 -7.51 0.88 -8.67
CA ASP A 75 -8.85 1.38 -9.03
C ASP A 75 -8.83 2.92 -9.18
N TRP A 76 -8.15 3.62 -8.26
CA TRP A 76 -7.93 5.07 -8.36
C TRP A 76 -7.19 5.44 -9.66
N TYR A 77 -6.12 4.71 -9.99
CA TYR A 77 -5.33 4.97 -11.19
C TYR A 77 -6.13 4.76 -12.47
N VAL A 78 -6.89 3.66 -12.55
CA VAL A 78 -7.74 3.33 -13.71
C VAL A 78 -8.88 4.33 -13.86
N ALA A 79 -9.56 4.71 -12.77
CA ALA A 79 -10.68 5.64 -12.81
C ALA A 79 -10.28 7.05 -13.30
N ARG A 80 -9.04 7.46 -13.04
CA ARG A 80 -8.51 8.77 -13.47
C ARG A 80 -7.83 8.76 -14.84
N GLY A 81 -7.62 7.59 -15.44
CA GLY A 81 -6.96 7.46 -16.75
C GLY A 81 -5.45 7.78 -16.72
N GLY A 82 -4.80 7.67 -15.56
CA GLY A 82 -3.45 8.18 -15.32
C GLY A 82 -3.38 8.93 -13.99
N CYS A 83 -2.16 9.27 -13.55
CA CYS A 83 -2.01 10.04 -12.31
C CYS A 83 -2.60 11.44 -12.55
N ALA A 84 -3.35 11.95 -11.57
CA ALA A 84 -3.96 13.28 -11.66
C ALA A 84 -3.32 14.17 -10.61
N ASP A 85 -3.11 15.43 -10.99
CA ASP A 85 -2.72 16.51 -10.08
C ASP A 85 -3.78 16.67 -8.97
N GLY A 86 -3.36 16.55 -7.71
CA GLY A 86 -4.23 16.74 -6.55
C GLY A 86 -3.68 16.16 -5.26
N GLU A 87 -3.98 16.82 -4.13
CA GLU A 87 -3.51 16.40 -2.80
C GLU A 87 -4.20 15.13 -2.29
N ASP A 88 -5.44 14.89 -2.72
CA ASP A 88 -6.25 13.72 -2.37
C ASP A 88 -6.16 12.64 -3.46
N ARG A 89 -5.06 11.88 -3.42
CA ARG A 89 -4.84 10.67 -4.23
C ARG A 89 -5.82 9.56 -3.83
N TRP A 90 -5.35 8.32 -3.65
CA TRP A 90 -6.20 7.20 -3.20
C TRP A 90 -6.47 7.21 -1.68
N PHE A 91 -5.99 8.22 -0.93
CA PHE A 91 -6.06 8.24 0.54
C PHE A 91 -7.48 8.36 1.12
N ALA A 92 -8.41 9.02 0.41
CA ALA A 92 -9.80 9.08 0.82
C ALA A 92 -10.44 7.68 0.75
N ALA A 93 -10.31 7.03 -0.41
CA ALA A 93 -10.75 5.65 -0.62
C ALA A 93 -10.09 4.68 0.38
N LEU A 94 -8.80 4.84 0.69
CA LEU A 94 -8.15 4.01 1.72
C LEU A 94 -8.80 4.10 3.10
N LYS A 95 -9.26 5.29 3.51
CA LYS A 95 -9.92 5.48 4.80
C LYS A 95 -11.32 4.87 4.83
N GLU A 96 -11.97 4.81 3.69
CA GLU A 96 -13.36 4.35 3.55
C GLU A 96 -13.46 2.85 3.26
N GLU A 97 -12.51 2.30 2.50
CA GLU A 97 -12.60 0.96 1.92
C GLU A 97 -11.71 -0.08 2.60
N VAL A 98 -10.68 0.35 3.35
CA VAL A 98 -9.68 -0.56 3.93
C VAL A 98 -9.68 -0.48 5.45
N ASP A 99 -10.34 -1.48 6.04
CA ASP A 99 -10.32 -1.75 7.47
C ASP A 99 -10.14 -3.26 7.74
N ALA A 100 -10.23 -3.67 9.01
CA ALA A 100 -10.08 -5.06 9.40
C ALA A 100 -11.18 -5.97 8.83
N ASP A 101 -12.42 -5.48 8.72
CA ASP A 101 -13.56 -6.26 8.25
C ASP A 101 -13.51 -6.46 6.73
N ALA A 102 -13.10 -5.43 5.98
CA ALA A 102 -12.84 -5.52 4.55
C ALA A 102 -11.69 -6.52 4.25
N VAL A 103 -10.63 -6.49 5.06
CA VAL A 103 -9.51 -7.43 4.94
C VAL A 103 -9.91 -8.86 5.30
N ASP A 104 -10.80 -9.03 6.28
CA ASP A 104 -11.37 -10.33 6.66
C ASP A 104 -12.15 -10.95 5.49
N LYS A 105 -13.05 -10.16 4.87
CA LYS A 105 -13.78 -10.57 3.67
C LYS A 105 -12.86 -10.90 2.50
N LEU A 106 -11.83 -10.08 2.29
CA LEU A 106 -10.82 -10.35 1.24
C LEU A 106 -10.10 -11.67 1.50
N ARG A 107 -9.87 -12.05 2.77
CA ARG A 107 -9.31 -13.36 3.09
C ARG A 107 -10.21 -14.48 2.60
N ASP A 108 -11.51 -14.40 2.90
CA ASP A 108 -12.49 -15.41 2.49
C ASP A 108 -12.60 -15.49 0.96
N GLU A 109 -12.62 -14.34 0.27
CA GLU A 109 -12.60 -14.27 -1.19
C GLU A 109 -11.35 -14.95 -1.77
N VAL A 110 -10.16 -14.60 -1.27
CA VAL A 110 -8.90 -15.20 -1.73
C VAL A 110 -8.86 -16.71 -1.47
N LEU A 111 -9.39 -17.17 -0.34
CA LEU A 111 -9.50 -18.60 -0.03
C LEU A 111 -10.42 -19.31 -1.03
N SER A 112 -11.60 -18.74 -1.31
CA SER A 112 -12.55 -19.32 -2.26
C SER A 112 -11.99 -19.47 -3.68
N LEU A 113 -11.08 -18.58 -4.10
CA LEU A 113 -10.42 -18.66 -5.41
C LEU A 113 -9.40 -19.78 -5.51
N MET A 114 -8.95 -20.29 -4.36
CA MET A 114 -7.99 -21.40 -4.27
C MET A 114 -8.67 -22.74 -4.03
N GLU A 115 -9.97 -22.75 -3.75
CA GLU A 115 -10.76 -23.97 -3.60
C GLU A 115 -11.11 -24.52 -4.99
N PRO A 116 -10.79 -25.80 -5.27
CA PRO A 116 -10.99 -26.43 -6.58
C PRO A 116 -12.44 -26.72 -6.94
#